data_AF-A0A9P5ZX92-F1
#
_entry.id   AF-A0A9P5ZX92-F1
#
_cell.length_a   1.000
_cell.length_b   1.000
_cell.length_c   1.000
_cell.angle_alpha   90.00
_cell.angle_beta   90.00
_cell.angle_gamma   90.00
#
_symmetry.space_group_name_H-M   'P 1'
#
loop_
_entity.id
_entity.type
_entity.pdbx_description
1 polymer ?
#
loop_
_entity_poly.entity_id
_entity_poly.type
_entity_poly.pdbx_seq_one_letter_code
_entity_poly.pdbx_strand_id
1 'polypeptide(L)'
;RSSATVQIPSTLPERLPPTPPHIHHHISEERWAWKNIYQFLSTHEGDPVLQNFIPQLKSHLLARLLGQTYNGDEHEYSSDQLDTVLIVNDRLYFHKVLRVNYTTYDGRCSQDSLNPRTHTDFISLSLAPSDDPDHDPFWYGHIMYIFHVEV
;
A
#
# COMPACT_ATOMS: atom_id res chain seq x y z
N ARG A 1 -8.60 4.48 20.67
CA ARG A 1 -7.59 5.56 20.55
C ARG A 1 -7.67 6.07 19.12
N SER A 2 -7.89 7.37 18.94
CA SER A 2 -8.19 7.98 17.63
C SER A 2 -6.93 8.01 16.78
N SER A 3 -6.83 7.13 15.78
CA SER A 3 -5.79 7.25 14.76
C SER A 3 -6.10 8.49 13.93
N ALA A 4 -5.13 9.38 13.77
CA ALA A 4 -5.30 10.62 13.03
C ALA A 4 -5.34 10.29 11.52
N THR A 5 -6.50 9.89 11.01
CA THR A 5 -6.69 9.68 9.57
C THR A 5 -6.30 10.96 8.83
N VAL A 6 -5.39 10.85 7.86
CA VAL A 6 -5.10 11.91 6.90
C VAL A 6 -6.41 12.24 6.19
N GLN A 7 -7.03 13.36 6.59
CA GLN A 7 -8.29 13.79 6.00
C GLN A 7 -8.00 14.41 4.63
N ILE A 8 -8.01 13.56 3.60
CA ILE A 8 -8.10 14.04 2.23
C ILE A 8 -9.54 14.59 2.06
N PRO A 9 -9.74 15.87 1.70
CA PRO A 9 -11.07 16.46 1.58
C PRO A 9 -11.96 15.62 0.68
N SER A 10 -13.11 15.16 1.18
CA SER A 10 -14.04 14.28 0.44
C SER A 10 -14.57 14.91 -0.85
N THR A 11 -14.53 16.23 -0.94
CA THR A 11 -15.03 17.04 -2.05
C THR A 11 -14.18 16.98 -3.31
N LEU A 12 -12.93 16.49 -3.24
CA LEU A 12 -12.08 16.39 -4.43
C LEU A 12 -12.36 15.08 -5.20
N PRO A 13 -12.76 15.15 -6.48
CA PRO A 13 -13.00 13.97 -7.29
C PRO A 13 -11.66 13.32 -7.62
N GLU A 14 -11.42 12.11 -7.10
CA GLU A 14 -10.31 11.27 -7.54
C GLU A 14 -10.77 10.49 -8.76
N ARG A 15 -10.26 10.86 -9.94
CA ARG A 15 -10.72 10.24 -11.20
C ARG A 15 -9.93 8.97 -11.46
N LEU A 16 -10.53 7.81 -11.13
CA LEU A 16 -10.00 6.51 -11.54
C LEU A 16 -10.68 6.03 -12.84
N PRO A 17 -9.99 6.06 -13.99
CA PRO A 17 -10.51 5.50 -15.23
C PRO A 17 -10.76 3.98 -15.11
N PRO A 18 -11.49 3.37 -16.06
CA PRO A 18 -11.64 1.91 -16.10
C PRO A 18 -10.27 1.25 -16.15
N THR A 19 -10.00 0.35 -15.20
CA THR A 19 -8.75 -0.39 -15.13
C THR A 19 -8.78 -1.55 -16.14
N PRO A 20 -7.74 -1.76 -16.97
CA PRO A 20 -7.65 -2.97 -17.79
C PRO A 20 -7.66 -4.23 -16.92
N PRO A 21 -8.28 -5.33 -17.37
CA PRO A 21 -8.45 -6.54 -16.55
C PRO A 21 -7.13 -7.26 -16.21
N HIS A 22 -6.05 -7.00 -16.97
CA HIS A 22 -4.73 -7.59 -16.73
C HIS A 22 -3.91 -6.82 -15.68
N ILE A 23 -4.36 -5.62 -15.27
CA ILE A 23 -3.70 -4.85 -14.22
C ILE A 23 -4.29 -5.29 -12.89
N HIS A 24 -3.46 -5.83 -11.99
CA HIS A 24 -3.91 -6.37 -10.71
C HIS A 24 -4.49 -5.31 -9.77
N HIS A 25 -3.87 -4.13 -9.71
CA HIS A 25 -4.29 -3.06 -8.81
C HIS A 25 -4.16 -1.70 -9.48
N HIS A 26 -5.01 -0.76 -9.08
CA HIS A 26 -5.05 0.57 -9.63
C HIS A 26 -5.35 1.59 -8.54
N ILE A 27 -4.51 2.61 -8.49
CA ILE A 27 -4.62 3.81 -7.66
C ILE A 27 -4.46 5.02 -8.57
N SER A 28 -4.87 6.19 -8.10
CA SER A 28 -4.78 7.41 -8.91
C SER A 28 -3.32 7.81 -9.16
N GLU A 29 -3.06 8.50 -10.26
CA GLU A 29 -1.76 9.13 -10.54
C GLU A 29 -1.77 10.63 -10.17
N GLU A 30 -2.87 11.10 -9.58
CA GLU A 30 -3.01 12.48 -9.16
C GLU A 30 -1.97 12.86 -8.09
N ARG A 31 -1.34 14.02 -8.27
CA ARG A 31 -0.23 14.49 -7.44
C ARG A 31 -0.59 15.60 -6.47
N TRP A 32 -1.87 15.96 -6.35
CA TRP A 32 -2.28 17.16 -5.61
C TRP A 32 -2.24 16.96 -4.09
N ALA A 33 -2.58 15.76 -3.60
CA ALA A 33 -2.67 15.44 -2.18
C ALA A 33 -1.34 14.92 -1.63
N TRP A 34 -0.27 15.72 -1.75
CA TRP A 34 1.04 15.31 -1.28
C TRP A 34 1.35 15.81 0.13
N LYS A 35 2.17 15.05 0.86
CA LYS A 35 2.86 15.50 2.07
C LYS A 35 4.33 15.13 2.01
N ASN A 36 5.17 15.95 2.62
CA ASN A 36 6.56 15.57 2.84
C ASN A 36 6.62 14.39 3.83
N ILE A 37 7.42 13.36 3.54
CA ILE A 37 7.53 12.13 4.32
C ILE A 37 7.90 12.43 5.78
N TYR A 38 8.96 13.22 5.99
CA TYR A 38 9.45 13.52 7.33
C TYR A 38 8.45 14.33 8.15
N GLN A 39 7.80 15.32 7.53
CA GLN A 39 6.74 16.10 8.17
C GLN A 39 5.52 15.24 8.51
N PHE A 40 5.16 14.30 7.63
CA PHE A 40 4.08 13.37 7.89
C PHE A 40 4.39 12.50 9.10
N LEU A 41 5.59 11.91 9.17
CA LEU A 41 6.01 11.07 10.29
C LEU A 41 6.11 11.84 11.61
N SER A 42 6.63 13.06 11.60
CA SER A 42 6.70 13.88 12.82
C SER A 42 5.31 14.26 13.35
N THR A 43 4.34 14.45 12.46
CA THR A 43 2.95 14.74 12.87
C THR A 43 2.25 13.52 13.50
N HIS A 44 2.73 12.30 13.21
CA HIS A 44 2.17 11.04 13.71
C HIS A 44 3.18 10.32 14.62
N GLU A 45 4.00 11.09 15.33
CA GLU A 45 4.98 10.54 16.26
C GLU A 45 4.30 9.69 17.34
N GLY A 46 4.83 8.49 17.56
CA GLY A 46 4.27 7.52 18.51
C GLY A 46 3.20 6.58 17.94
N ASP A 47 2.83 6.71 16.66
CA ASP A 47 1.99 5.71 15.99
C ASP A 47 2.79 4.40 15.78
N PRO A 48 2.37 3.26 16.37
CA PRO A 48 3.04 1.97 16.19
C PRO A 48 3.14 1.52 14.73
N VAL A 49 2.16 1.91 13.88
CA VAL A 49 2.11 1.50 12.48
C VAL A 49 3.18 2.20 11.63
N LEU A 50 3.64 3.37 12.07
CA LEU A 50 4.62 4.18 11.34
C LEU A 50 6.04 4.04 11.90
N GLN A 51 6.27 3.13 12.85
CA GLN A 51 7.60 2.79 13.32
C GLN A 51 8.42 2.15 12.20
N ASN A 52 9.66 2.60 12.02
CA ASN A 52 10.55 2.14 10.94
C ASN A 52 10.01 2.32 9.51
N PHE A 53 9.06 3.25 9.33
CA PHE A 53 8.39 3.46 8.04
C PHE A 53 9.35 3.72 6.88
N ILE A 54 10.35 4.61 7.04
CA ILE A 54 11.28 4.96 5.95
C ILE A 54 12.15 3.76 5.53
N PRO A 55 12.83 3.05 6.46
CA PRO A 55 13.56 1.83 6.11
C PRO A 55 12.70 0.77 5.41
N GLN A 56 11.49 0.50 5.93
CA GLN A 56 10.57 -0.47 5.34
C GLN A 56 10.09 -0.05 3.95
N LEU A 57 9.76 1.23 3.77
CA LEU A 57 9.37 1.79 2.48
C LEU A 57 10.52 1.64 1.47
N LYS A 58 11.74 2.03 1.84
CA LYS A 58 12.91 1.89 0.96
C LYS A 58 13.21 0.43 0.62
N SER A 59 13.10 -0.48 1.58
CA SER A 59 13.27 -1.92 1.35
C SER A 59 12.24 -2.42 0.33
N HIS A 60 10.97 -2.08 0.52
CA HIS A 60 9.90 -2.45 -0.41
C HIS A 60 10.16 -1.91 -1.83
N LEU A 61 10.53 -0.63 -1.95
CA LEU A 61 10.84 -0.02 -3.25
C LEU A 61 12.04 -0.69 -3.92
N LEU A 62 13.10 -0.97 -3.16
CA LEU A 62 14.30 -1.64 -3.69
C LEU A 62 13.97 -3.03 -4.23
N ALA A 63 13.22 -3.84 -3.48
CA ALA A 63 12.76 -5.16 -3.93
C ALA A 63 12.00 -5.08 -5.25
N ARG A 64 11.12 -4.07 -5.39
CA ARG A 64 10.32 -3.86 -6.61
C ARG A 64 11.17 -3.39 -7.78
N LEU A 65 12.14 -2.50 -7.56
CA LEU A 65 13.08 -2.05 -8.58
C LEU A 65 13.99 -3.18 -9.07
N LEU A 66 14.35 -4.12 -8.18
CA LEU A 66 15.12 -5.31 -8.52
C LEU A 66 14.28 -6.43 -9.17
N GLY A 67 12.95 -6.25 -9.28
CA GLY A 67 12.04 -7.25 -9.83
C GLY A 67 11.87 -8.49 -8.96
N GLN A 68 12.16 -8.39 -7.66
CA GLN A 68 12.00 -9.50 -6.72
C GLN A 68 10.51 -9.73 -6.41
N THR A 69 10.09 -10.99 -6.44
CA THR A 69 8.71 -11.36 -6.09
C THR A 69 8.53 -11.32 -4.59
N TYR A 70 7.36 -10.84 -4.14
CA TYR A 70 7.00 -10.87 -2.74
C TYR A 70 6.65 -12.31 -2.35
N ASN A 71 7.48 -12.92 -1.50
CA ASN A 71 7.33 -14.32 -1.10
C ASN A 71 6.75 -14.48 0.33
N GLY A 72 6.16 -13.41 0.88
CA GLY A 72 5.64 -13.38 2.26
C GLY A 72 6.63 -12.82 3.28
N ASP A 73 7.93 -12.90 3.01
CA ASP A 73 8.96 -12.34 3.89
C ASP A 73 9.46 -10.96 3.40
N GLU A 74 9.75 -10.08 4.36
CA GLU A 74 10.43 -8.82 4.09
C GLU A 74 11.88 -9.09 3.68
N HIS A 75 12.35 -8.43 2.63
CA HIS A 75 13.76 -8.54 2.24
C HIS A 75 14.61 -7.67 3.16
N GLU A 76 15.63 -8.26 3.75
CA GLU A 76 16.62 -7.54 4.55
C GLU A 76 17.67 -6.93 3.63
N TYR A 77 17.82 -5.60 3.69
CA TYR A 77 18.85 -4.86 2.96
C TYR A 77 19.73 -4.09 3.94
N SER A 78 20.99 -3.89 3.57
CA SER A 78 21.90 -3.04 4.34
C SER A 78 21.55 -1.55 4.19
N SER A 79 22.02 -0.71 5.11
CA SER A 79 21.84 0.75 5.03
C SER A 79 22.32 1.31 3.69
N ASP A 80 23.51 0.86 3.23
CA ASP A 80 24.10 1.31 1.97
C ASP A 80 23.23 0.96 0.76
N GLN A 81 22.55 -0.20 0.80
CA GLN A 81 21.62 -0.61 -0.25
C GLN A 81 20.34 0.25 -0.22
N LEU A 82 19.80 0.54 0.96
CA LEU A 82 18.62 1.40 1.10
C LEU A 82 18.90 2.86 0.68
N ASP A 83 20.14 3.32 0.81
CA ASP A 83 20.55 4.66 0.38
C ASP A 83 20.64 4.83 -1.13
N THR A 84 20.62 3.72 -1.89
CA THR A 84 20.49 3.78 -3.36
C THR A 84 19.10 4.21 -3.83
N VAL A 85 18.08 4.07 -2.98
CA VAL A 85 16.70 4.46 -3.28
C VAL A 85 16.47 5.92 -2.90
N LEU A 86 16.20 6.75 -3.91
CA LEU A 86 15.91 8.18 -3.75
C LEU A 86 14.44 8.44 -4.06
N ILE A 87 13.70 8.95 -3.07
CA ILE A 87 12.31 9.36 -3.28
C ILE A 87 12.29 10.80 -3.75
N VAL A 88 11.73 11.03 -4.94
CA VAL A 88 11.70 12.35 -5.57
C VAL A 88 10.94 13.34 -4.69
N ASN A 89 11.63 14.42 -4.31
CA ASN A 89 11.14 15.50 -3.44
C ASN A 89 10.70 15.07 -2.03
N ASP A 90 11.02 13.85 -1.59
CA ASP A 90 10.55 13.28 -0.32
C ASP A 90 9.03 13.35 -0.15
N ARG A 91 8.26 13.10 -1.22
CA ARG A 91 6.79 13.26 -1.23
C ARG A 91 6.06 11.92 -1.20
N LEU A 92 5.08 11.83 -0.31
CA LEU A 92 4.00 10.85 -0.36
C LEU A 92 2.78 11.49 -1.01
N TYR A 93 2.26 10.89 -2.07
CA TYR A 93 1.02 11.32 -2.72
C TYR A 93 -0.12 10.41 -2.26
N PHE A 94 -1.03 10.94 -1.45
CA PHE A 94 -2.10 10.17 -0.80
C PHE A 94 -3.35 10.06 -1.67
N HIS A 95 -4.00 8.90 -1.57
CA HIS A 95 -5.18 8.52 -2.33
C HIS A 95 -6.29 8.01 -1.42
N LYS A 96 -7.53 8.05 -1.92
CA LYS A 96 -8.70 7.58 -1.18
C LYS A 96 -9.13 6.19 -1.59
N VAL A 97 -8.82 5.78 -2.82
CA VAL A 97 -9.37 4.54 -3.40
C VAL A 97 -8.27 3.68 -3.99
N LEU A 98 -8.27 2.41 -3.61
CA LEU A 98 -7.50 1.34 -4.24
C LEU A 98 -8.48 0.39 -4.91
N ARG A 99 -8.31 0.16 -6.20
CA ARG A 99 -9.07 -0.84 -6.96
C ARG A 99 -8.22 -2.08 -7.17
N VAL A 100 -8.75 -3.25 -6.83
CA VAL A 100 -8.09 -4.53 -7.05
C VAL A 100 -8.93 -5.35 -8.01
N ASN A 101 -8.34 -5.75 -9.13
CA ASN A 101 -8.96 -6.63 -10.10
C ASN A 101 -8.68 -8.08 -9.71
N TYR A 102 -9.70 -8.91 -9.74
CA TYR A 102 -9.59 -10.35 -9.49
C TYR A 102 -10.37 -11.12 -10.54
N THR A 103 -9.94 -12.37 -10.73
CA THR A 103 -10.60 -13.29 -11.65
C THR A 103 -11.61 -14.10 -10.86
N THR A 104 -12.88 -13.99 -11.24
CA THR A 104 -13.95 -14.82 -10.71
C THR A 104 -13.93 -16.20 -11.36
N TYR A 105 -14.54 -17.19 -10.69
CA TYR A 105 -14.50 -18.60 -11.12
C TYR A 105 -15.03 -18.83 -12.55
N ASP A 106 -15.97 -18.00 -13.03
CA ASP A 106 -16.51 -18.08 -14.39
C ASP A 106 -15.60 -17.44 -15.45
N GLY A 107 -14.35 -17.11 -15.10
CA GLY A 107 -13.35 -16.51 -15.98
C GLY A 107 -13.61 -15.03 -16.25
N ARG A 108 -14.56 -14.39 -15.55
CA ARG A 108 -14.78 -12.94 -15.64
C ARG A 108 -13.84 -12.19 -14.72
N CYS A 109 -13.52 -10.96 -15.11
CA CYS A 109 -12.80 -10.03 -14.26
C CYS A 109 -13.80 -9.18 -13.48
N SER A 110 -13.68 -9.16 -12.16
CA SER A 110 -14.40 -8.27 -11.26
C SER A 110 -13.41 -7.34 -10.57
N GLN A 111 -13.92 -6.29 -9.92
CA GLN A 111 -13.11 -5.27 -9.27
C GLN A 111 -13.68 -4.91 -7.91
N ASP A 112 -12.82 -4.97 -6.89
CA ASP A 112 -13.14 -4.50 -5.55
C ASP A 112 -12.54 -3.10 -5.35
N SER A 113 -13.26 -2.26 -4.61
CA SER A 113 -12.85 -0.88 -4.31
C SER A 113 -12.66 -0.72 -2.81
N LEU A 114 -11.41 -0.55 -2.40
CA LEU A 114 -10.99 -0.39 -1.01
C LEU A 114 -10.80 1.10 -0.71
N ASN A 115 -11.27 1.54 0.46
CA ASN A 115 -11.20 2.94 0.87
C ASN A 115 -10.93 3.02 2.38
N PRO A 116 -9.83 3.67 2.83
CA PRO A 116 -9.47 3.77 4.24
C PRO A 116 -10.54 4.37 5.15
N ARG A 117 -11.50 5.11 4.58
CA ARG A 117 -12.59 5.75 5.32
C ARG A 117 -13.84 4.89 5.46
N THR A 118 -14.17 4.09 4.45
CA THR A 118 -15.50 3.42 4.36
C THR A 118 -15.44 1.93 4.13
N HIS A 119 -14.36 1.40 3.58
CA HIS A 119 -14.18 -0.02 3.28
C HIS A 119 -12.72 -0.39 3.46
N THR A 120 -12.32 -0.46 4.73
CA THR A 120 -10.93 -0.42 5.16
C THR A 120 -10.33 -1.80 5.42
N ASP A 121 -11.16 -2.73 5.86
CA ASP A 121 -10.74 -4.09 6.17
C ASP A 121 -10.71 -4.95 4.92
N PHE A 122 -9.76 -5.88 4.85
CA PHE A 122 -9.65 -6.85 3.76
C PHE A 122 -9.21 -8.22 4.26
N ILE A 123 -9.51 -9.22 3.43
CA ILE A 123 -9.10 -10.60 3.61
C ILE A 123 -8.36 -11.04 2.34
N SER A 124 -7.18 -11.64 2.48
CA SER A 124 -6.40 -12.18 1.36
C SER A 124 -6.03 -13.64 1.65
N LEU A 125 -5.78 -14.43 0.62
CA LEU A 125 -5.18 -15.75 0.79
C LEU A 125 -3.76 -15.60 1.34
N SER A 126 -3.42 -16.42 2.33
CA SER A 126 -2.07 -16.53 2.87
C SER A 126 -1.13 -17.15 1.84
N LEU A 127 0.08 -16.59 1.68
CA LEU A 127 1.10 -17.14 0.78
C LEU A 127 1.87 -18.33 1.37
N ALA A 128 1.75 -18.59 2.67
CA ALA A 128 2.50 -19.64 3.34
C ALA A 128 1.78 -20.99 3.19
N PRO A 129 2.31 -21.96 2.40
CA PRO A 129 1.85 -23.33 2.47
C PRO A 129 2.27 -23.89 3.83
N SER A 130 1.30 -24.17 4.69
CA SER A 130 1.51 -24.88 5.94
C SER A 130 0.79 -26.22 5.87
N ASP A 131 1.50 -27.29 6.23
CA ASP A 131 0.88 -28.60 6.47
C ASP A 131 0.17 -28.65 7.85
N ASP A 132 0.19 -27.54 8.59
CA ASP A 132 -0.48 -27.39 9.87
C ASP A 132 -2.00 -27.24 9.66
N PRO A 133 -2.83 -28.18 10.15
CA PRO A 133 -4.28 -28.11 10.02
C PRO A 133 -4.90 -26.94 10.80
N ASP A 134 -4.18 -26.33 11.74
CA ASP A 134 -4.66 -25.19 12.53
C ASP A 134 -4.24 -23.83 11.92
N HIS A 135 -3.54 -23.82 10.78
CA HIS A 135 -3.14 -22.59 10.12
C HIS A 135 -4.30 -21.93 9.38
N ASP A 136 -4.53 -20.66 9.67
CA ASP A 136 -5.53 -19.87 8.97
C ASP A 136 -5.10 -19.65 7.50
N PRO A 137 -5.90 -20.10 6.51
CA PRO A 137 -5.57 -19.94 5.10
C PRO A 137 -5.68 -18.48 4.63
N PHE A 138 -6.09 -17.56 5.51
CA PHE A 138 -6.38 -16.18 5.19
C PHE A 138 -5.57 -15.21 6.05
N TRP A 139 -5.15 -14.11 5.44
CA TRP A 139 -4.65 -12.91 6.10
C TRP A 139 -5.76 -11.89 6.23
N TYR A 140 -5.75 -11.17 7.35
CA TYR A 140 -6.67 -10.09 7.65
C TYR A 140 -5.88 -8.79 7.80
N GLY A 141 -6.38 -7.70 7.24
CA GLY A 141 -5.69 -6.43 7.31
C GLY A 141 -6.64 -5.24 7.33
N HIS A 142 -6.13 -4.12 7.83
CA HIS A 142 -6.83 -2.84 7.91
C HIS A 142 -6.00 -1.77 7.20
N ILE A 143 -6.57 -1.12 6.19
CA ILE A 143 -5.87 -0.12 5.38
C ILE A 143 -5.84 1.23 6.09
N MET A 144 -4.68 1.62 6.62
CA MET A 144 -4.55 2.94 7.26
C MET A 144 -4.47 4.07 6.22
N TYR A 145 -3.64 3.88 5.19
CA TYR A 145 -3.36 4.89 4.17
C TYR A 145 -3.13 4.23 2.82
N ILE A 146 -3.49 4.92 1.74
CA ILE A 146 -3.11 4.57 0.37
C ILE A 146 -2.29 5.74 -0.15
N PHE A 147 -1.12 5.44 -0.71
CA PHE A 147 -0.26 6.46 -1.29
C PHE A 147 0.61 5.87 -2.40
N HIS A 148 1.13 6.75 -3.25
CA HIS A 148 2.25 6.43 -4.14
C HIS A 148 3.43 7.38 -3.89
N VAL A 149 4.58 6.96 -4.38
CA VAL A 149 5.83 7.71 -4.36
C VAL A 149 6.45 7.68 -5.75
N GLU A 150 7.25 8.70 -6.04
CA GLU A 150 8.03 8.80 -7.28
C GLU A 150 9.49 8.51 -6.91
N VAL A 151 10.11 7.56 -7.60
CA VAL A 151 11.43 6.99 -7.32
C VAL A 151 12.23 6.93 -8.61
#